data_AF-V4LHN2-F1
#
_entry.id   AF-V4LHN2-F1
#
_cell.length_a   1.000
_cell.length_b   1.000
_cell.length_c   1.000
_cell.angle_alpha   90.00
_cell.angle_beta   90.00
_cell.angle_gamma   90.00
#
_symmetry.space_group_name_H-M   'P 1'
#
loop_
_entity.id
_entity.type
_entity.pdbx_description
1 polymer ?
#
loop_
_entity_poly.entity_id
_entity_poly.type
_entity_poly.pdbx_seq_one_letter_code
_entity_poly.pdbx_strand_id
1 'polypeptide(L)'
;MSAETKTCIFWDLNDFPIPQHLDPEDIYKSIESAFRGNGFQGDVSVRLYADKNTLPTNPEKFDGNEIRTVLVPEVAGIDYARAREDEMHLDIFF
;
A
#
# COMPACT_ATOMS: atom_id res chain seq x y z
N MET A 1 23.73 -11.44 -14.93
CA MET A 1 22.75 -11.18 -13.87
C MET A 1 21.77 -10.17 -14.42
N SER A 2 20.52 -10.55 -14.73
CA SER A 2 19.50 -9.53 -14.94
C SER A 2 19.26 -8.86 -13.60
N ALA A 3 19.17 -7.53 -13.56
CA ALA A 3 18.68 -6.86 -12.37
C ALA A 3 17.26 -7.40 -12.11
N GLU A 4 17.03 -7.97 -10.92
CA GLU A 4 15.67 -8.29 -10.49
C GLU A 4 14.89 -6.98 -10.50
N THR A 5 13.88 -6.91 -11.37
CA THR A 5 13.01 -5.73 -11.41
C THR A 5 12.14 -5.79 -10.17
N LYS A 6 11.99 -4.66 -9.47
CA LYS A 6 11.14 -4.57 -8.29
C LYS A 6 10.18 -3.43 -8.51
N THR A 7 8.90 -3.68 -8.25
CA THR A 7 7.85 -2.67 -8.28
C THR A 7 7.27 -2.53 -6.88
N CYS A 8 7.24 -1.30 -6.39
CA CYS A 8 6.55 -0.96 -5.16
C CYS A 8 5.34 -0.08 -5.51
N ILE A 9 4.18 -0.44 -4.97
CA ILE A 9 2.92 0.30 -5.11
C ILE A 9 2.69 1.07 -3.83
N PHE A 10 2.38 2.36 -3.95
CA PHE A 10 2.09 3.24 -2.82
C PHE A 10 0.62 3.65 -2.91
N TRP A 11 -0.15 3.37 -1.86
CA TRP A 11 -1.61 3.51 -1.90
C TRP A 11 -2.12 4.21 -0.63
N ASP A 12 -2.67 5.42 -0.78
CA ASP A 12 -3.37 6.12 0.30
C ASP A 12 -4.83 5.63 0.40
N LEU A 13 -5.17 5.00 1.52
CA LEU A 13 -6.49 4.43 1.77
C LEU A 13 -7.54 5.48 2.16
N ASN A 14 -7.14 6.70 2.51
CA ASN A 14 -8.08 7.78 2.82
C ASN A 14 -8.68 8.34 1.53
N ASP A 15 -7.83 8.54 0.52
CA ASP A 15 -8.27 9.04 -0.80
C ASP A 15 -8.81 7.91 -1.67
N PHE A 16 -8.22 6.71 -1.56
CA PHE A 16 -8.57 5.53 -2.35
C PHE A 16 -8.88 4.33 -1.44
N PRO A 17 -10.01 4.33 -0.72
CA PRO A 17 -10.34 3.28 0.24
C PRO A 17 -10.55 1.92 -0.43
N ILE A 18 -10.18 0.85 0.28
CA ILE A 18 -10.45 -0.52 -0.15
C ILE A 18 -11.95 -0.82 -0.02
N PRO A 19 -12.59 -1.36 -1.07
CA PRO A 19 -14.00 -1.73 -1.00
C PRO A 19 -14.26 -2.80 0.06
N GLN A 20 -15.24 -2.57 0.95
CA GLN A 20 -15.54 -3.45 2.09
C GLN A 20 -15.89 -4.91 1.73
N HIS A 21 -16.27 -5.17 0.49
CA HIS A 21 -16.69 -6.49 0.02
C HIS A 21 -15.57 -7.28 -0.68
N LEU A 22 -14.38 -6.69 -0.83
CA LEU A 22 -13.23 -7.34 -1.46
C LEU A 22 -12.27 -7.85 -0.40
N ASP A 23 -11.76 -9.07 -0.60
CA ASP A 23 -10.69 -9.59 0.23
C ASP A 23 -9.36 -8.91 -0.15
N PRO A 24 -8.56 -8.46 0.83
CA PRO A 24 -7.25 -7.87 0.61
C PRO A 24 -6.32 -8.72 -0.28
N GLU A 25 -6.36 -10.03 -0.08
CA GLU A 25 -5.54 -10.98 -0.82
C GLU A 25 -5.94 -11.04 -2.29
N ASP A 26 -7.24 -10.91 -2.58
CA ASP A 26 -7.76 -10.93 -3.96
C ASP A 26 -7.36 -9.66 -4.72
N ILE A 27 -7.35 -8.51 -4.05
CA ILE A 27 -6.85 -7.24 -4.62
C ILE A 27 -5.36 -7.40 -4.98
N TYR A 28 -4.55 -7.96 -4.09
CA TYR A 28 -3.13 -8.17 -4.34
C TYR A 28 -2.90 -9.14 -5.52
N LYS A 29 -3.58 -10.29 -5.53
CA LYS A 29 -3.50 -11.25 -6.65
C LYS A 29 -3.91 -10.62 -7.98
N SER A 30 -4.91 -9.74 -7.96
CA SER A 30 -5.36 -9.02 -9.16
C SER A 30 -4.27 -8.07 -9.67
N ILE A 31 -3.65 -7.31 -8.78
CA ILE A 31 -2.52 -6.43 -9.09
C ILE A 31 -1.36 -7.25 -9.66
N GLU A 32 -0.91 -8.28 -8.96
CA GLU A 32 0.20 -9.14 -9.38
C GLU A 32 -0.07 -9.77 -10.76
N SER A 33 -1.29 -10.29 -10.96
CA SER A 33 -1.72 -10.87 -12.24
C SER A 33 -1.70 -9.84 -13.36
N ALA A 34 -2.08 -8.59 -13.10
CA ALA A 34 -2.00 -7.52 -14.08
C ALA A 34 -0.54 -7.20 -14.47
N PHE A 35 0.38 -7.18 -13.51
CA PHE A 35 1.81 -7.01 -13.79
C PHE A 35 2.38 -8.18 -14.60
N ARG A 36 2.12 -9.42 -14.17
CA ARG A 36 2.58 -10.63 -14.88
C ARG A 36 2.01 -10.72 -16.30
N GLY A 37 0.73 -10.38 -16.48
CA GLY A 37 0.07 -10.32 -17.78
C GLY A 37 0.69 -9.31 -18.75
N ASN A 38 1.34 -8.25 -18.24
CA ASN A 38 2.08 -7.26 -19.02
C ASN A 38 3.56 -7.62 -19.22
N GLY A 39 3.98 -8.84 -18.87
CA GLY A 39 5.36 -9.31 -19.04
C GLY A 39 6.32 -8.92 -17.91
N PHE A 40 5.80 -8.35 -16.81
CA PHE A 40 6.61 -8.07 -15.63
C PHE A 40 6.90 -9.37 -14.87
N GLN A 41 8.17 -9.68 -14.65
CA GLN A 41 8.62 -10.89 -13.94
C GLN A 41 9.27 -10.58 -12.59
N GLY A 42 9.25 -9.32 -12.18
CA GLY A 42 9.83 -8.84 -10.94
C GLY A 42 8.94 -9.02 -9.71
N ASP A 43 9.49 -8.72 -8.54
CA ASP A 43 8.74 -8.71 -7.29
C ASP A 43 7.80 -7.49 -7.25
N VAL A 44 6.60 -7.69 -6.69
CA VAL A 44 5.62 -6.63 -6.45
C VAL A 44 5.35 -6.54 -4.95
N SER A 45 5.60 -5.36 -4.39
CA SER A 45 5.24 -5.03 -3.01
C SER A 45 4.23 -3.89 -2.98
N VAL A 46 3.44 -3.83 -1.91
CA VAL A 46 2.43 -2.79 -1.69
C VAL A 46 2.64 -2.14 -0.33
N ARG A 47 2.66 -0.81 -0.29
CA ARG A 47 2.60 0.00 0.93
C ARG A 47 1.27 0.72 1.02
N LEU A 48 0.56 0.47 2.11
CA LEU A 48 -0.74 1.06 2.39
C LEU A 48 -0.60 2.17 3.42
N TYR A 49 -1.02 3.38 3.09
CA TYR A 49 -0.99 4.53 3.99
C TYR A 49 -2.40 4.79 4.47
N ALA A 50 -2.59 4.80 5.79
CA ALA A 50 -3.91 4.98 6.37
C ALA A 50 -3.82 5.70 7.72
N ASP A 51 -4.87 6.46 8.02
CA ASP A 51 -5.12 6.89 9.39
C ASP A 51 -5.61 5.69 10.20
N LYS A 52 -5.46 5.74 11.52
CA LYS A 52 -5.86 4.66 12.43
C LYS A 52 -7.32 4.19 12.24
N ASN A 53 -8.20 5.09 11.81
CA ASN A 53 -9.63 4.84 11.65
C ASN A 53 -10.03 4.46 10.22
N THR A 54 -9.09 4.48 9.27
CA THR A 54 -9.34 4.26 7.83
C THR A 54 -9.11 2.80 7.45
N LEU A 55 -8.41 2.05 8.29
CA LEU A 55 -8.24 0.63 8.05
C LEU A 55 -9.58 -0.12 8.07
N PRO A 56 -9.75 -1.11 7.18
CA PRO A 56 -10.89 -2.02 7.23
C PRO A 56 -10.89 -2.84 8.52
N THR A 57 -12.04 -3.44 8.85
CA THR A 57 -12.31 -4.13 10.13
C THR A 57 -11.33 -5.26 10.49
N ASN A 58 -10.60 -5.80 9.49
CA ASN A 58 -9.55 -6.83 9.64
C ASN A 58 -8.21 -6.30 9.09
N PRO A 59 -7.52 -5.39 9.80
CA PRO A 59 -6.26 -4.81 9.34
C PRO A 59 -5.10 -5.82 9.28
N GLU A 60 -5.15 -6.89 10.07
CA GLU A 60 -4.13 -7.94 10.10
C GLU A 60 -4.04 -8.75 8.79
N LYS A 61 -5.07 -8.69 7.93
CA LYS A 61 -5.00 -9.26 6.58
C LYS A 61 -4.07 -8.48 5.64
N PHE A 62 -3.67 -7.28 6.04
CA PHE A 62 -2.82 -6.37 5.26
C PHE A 62 -1.41 -6.24 5.81
N ASP A 63 -1.02 -7.13 6.72
CA ASP A 63 0.31 -7.16 7.30
C ASP A 63 0.95 -8.51 6.98
N GLY A 64 1.77 -8.53 5.92
CA GLY A 64 2.42 -9.74 5.40
C GLY A 64 3.74 -9.40 4.71
N ASN A 65 4.43 -10.39 4.13
CA ASN A 65 5.73 -10.15 3.50
C ASN A 65 5.65 -9.20 2.28
N GLU A 66 4.53 -9.21 1.56
CA GLU A 66 4.35 -8.46 0.30
C GLU A 66 3.53 -7.18 0.47
N ILE A 67 2.78 -7.08 1.59
CA ILE A 67 1.93 -5.94 1.94
C ILE A 67 2.38 -5.39 3.27
N ARG A 68 2.76 -4.12 3.28
CA ARG A 68 3.12 -3.39 4.50
C ARG A 68 2.12 -2.28 4.74
N THR A 69 1.50 -2.30 5.90
CA THR A 69 0.65 -1.19 6.36
C THR A 69 1.51 -0.15 7.09
N VAL A 70 1.39 1.10 6.68
CA VAL A 70 2.03 2.27 7.30
C VAL A 70 0.93 3.10 7.94
N LEU A 71 0.88 3.05 9.28
CA LEU A 71 -0.04 3.87 10.06
C LEU A 71 0.61 5.20 10.35
N VAL A 72 0.00 6.27 9.86
CA VAL A 72 0.48 7.62 10.12
C VAL A 72 -0.15 8.08 11.44
N PRO A 73 0.67 8.33 12.48
CA PRO A 73 0.16 8.68 13.79
C PRO A 73 -0.55 10.04 13.75
N GLU A 74 -1.60 10.15 14.56
CA GLU A 74 -2.26 11.42 14.80
C GLU A 74 -1.30 12.38 15.53
N VAL A 75 -0.85 13.42 14.85
CA VAL A 75 -0.05 14.50 15.43
C VAL A 75 -0.89 15.78 15.56
N ALA A 76 -1.09 16.23 16.80
CA ALA A 76 -1.89 17.41 17.08
C ALA A 76 -1.35 18.67 16.37
N GLY A 77 -2.21 19.34 15.60
CA GLY A 77 -1.87 20.55 14.86
C GLY A 77 -1.24 20.31 13.49
N ILE A 78 -1.10 19.06 13.05
CA ILE A 78 -0.70 18.69 11.69
C ILE A 78 -1.94 18.32 10.87
N ASP A 79 -1.94 18.74 9.61
CA ASP A 79 -2.89 18.25 8.62
C ASP A 79 -2.55 16.79 8.27
N TYR A 80 -3.41 15.84 8.64
CA TYR A 80 -3.17 14.42 8.46
C TYR A 80 -2.96 14.02 7.00
N ALA A 81 -3.58 14.73 6.05
CA ALA A 81 -3.34 14.51 4.62
C ALA A 81 -1.88 14.78 4.27
N ARG A 82 -1.33 15.90 4.77
CA ARG A 82 0.09 16.25 4.56
C ARG A 82 1.03 15.25 5.21
N ALA A 83 0.73 14.77 6.41
CA ALA A 83 1.57 13.78 7.07
C ALA A 83 1.66 12.46 6.29
N ARG A 84 0.54 11.99 5.72
CA ARG A 84 0.54 10.78 4.88
C ARG A 84 1.26 10.98 3.56
N GLU A 85 1.01 12.12 2.89
CA GLU A 85 1.69 12.48 1.65
C GLU A 85 3.20 12.58 1.86
N ASP A 86 3.65 13.18 2.97
CA ASP A 86 5.06 13.31 3.32
C ASP A 86 5.72 11.94 3.55
N GLU A 87 5.10 11.05 4.33
CA GLU A 87 5.59 9.68 4.56
C GLU A 87 5.62 8.85 3.27
N MET A 88 4.57 8.95 2.44
CA MET A 88 4.54 8.32 1.12
C MET A 88 5.66 8.85 0.23
N HIS A 89 5.87 10.17 0.20
CA HIS A 89 6.93 10.78 -0.59
C HIS A 89 8.32 10.34 -0.14
N LEU A 90 8.55 10.24 1.17
CA LEU A 90 9.82 9.72 1.70
C LEU A 90 10.08 8.30 1.18
N ASP A 91 9.09 7.42 1.25
CA ASP A 91 9.24 6.04 0.81
C ASP A 91 9.33 5.84 -0.72
N ILE A 92 8.84 6.79 -1.52
CA ILE A 92 8.98 6.78 -2.98
C ILE A 92 10.41 7.16 -3.40
N PHE A 93 11.04 8.10 -2.69
CA PHE A 93 12.29 8.74 -3.12
C PHE A 93 13.54 8.35 -2.32
N PHE A 94 13.41 7.63 -1.19
CA PHE A 94 14.51 7.21 -0.32
C PHE A 94 14.44 5.73 0.04
#